data_AF-A0A445KXG9-F1
#
_entry.id   AF-A0A445KXG9-F1
#
_cell.length_a   1.000
_cell.length_b   1.000
_cell.length_c   1.000
_cell.angle_alpha   90.00
_cell.angle_beta   90.00
_cell.angle_gamma   90.00
#
_symmetry.space_group_name_H-M   'P 1'
#
loop_
_entity.id
_entity.type
_entity.pdbx_description
1 polymer ?
#
loop_
_entity_poly.entity_id
_entity_poly.type
_entity_poly.pdbx_seq_one_letter_code
_entity_poly.pdbx_strand_id
1 'polypeptide(L)'
;MESRASNSNSPYHYHHHPRFKPSQPISDRIVRALRHRLRLLHRSGSTFFILGATGNVYTVTLSSSPSCTCPDRTTPCKHILFVLIRVLGVSLDDVCLRRRTPRPCQLQRLLGTPTLPEAVAGAP
;
A
#
# COMPACT_ATOMS: atom_id res chain seq x y z
N MET A 1 52.49 -40.05 14.08
CA MET A 1 52.68 -39.54 12.70
C MET A 1 51.78 -40.41 11.84
N GLU A 2 50.81 -39.93 11.08
CA GLU A 2 50.58 -38.60 10.51
C GLU A 2 49.28 -37.92 10.95
N SER A 3 49.18 -36.65 10.57
CA SER A 3 48.27 -35.62 11.05
C SER A 3 47.21 -35.26 10.00
N ARG A 4 46.02 -34.89 10.51
CA ARG A 4 45.08 -33.87 9.99
C ARG A 4 44.37 -34.09 8.65
N ALA A 5 43.04 -34.06 8.71
CA ALA A 5 42.29 -32.95 8.13
C ALA A 5 40.98 -32.71 8.90
N SER A 6 40.81 -31.46 9.32
CA SER A 6 39.63 -30.89 9.94
C SER A 6 38.46 -30.84 8.96
N ASN A 7 37.24 -31.15 9.40
CA ASN A 7 36.03 -30.70 8.70
C ASN A 7 35.28 -29.70 9.56
N SER A 8 35.47 -28.43 9.20
CA SER A 8 34.86 -27.24 9.77
C SER A 8 33.44 -27.00 9.22
N ASN A 9 32.65 -26.28 10.02
CA ASN A 9 31.60 -25.32 9.65
C ASN A 9 30.15 -25.78 9.35
N SER A 10 29.32 -25.55 10.38
CA SER A 10 28.00 -24.86 10.38
C SER A 10 27.84 -23.78 9.26
N PRO A 11 26.63 -23.29 8.88
CA PRO A 11 25.35 -23.38 9.58
C PRO A 11 24.10 -23.59 8.68
N TYR A 12 22.98 -23.79 9.36
CA TYR A 12 21.62 -23.73 8.85
C TYR A 12 21.36 -22.56 7.88
N HIS A 13 21.28 -22.85 6.58
CA HIS A 13 20.65 -21.98 5.59
C HIS A 13 19.19 -22.40 5.38
N TYR A 14 18.29 -21.94 6.26
CA TYR A 14 16.89 -21.82 5.87
C TYR A 14 16.80 -20.80 4.74
N HIS A 15 16.71 -21.28 3.51
CA HIS A 15 16.29 -20.46 2.39
C HIS A 15 14.91 -19.90 2.72
N HIS A 16 14.88 -18.63 3.13
CA HIS A 16 13.68 -17.81 3.13
C HIS A 16 13.23 -17.65 1.68
N HIS A 17 12.55 -18.67 1.15
CA HIS A 17 11.72 -18.50 -0.02
C HIS A 17 10.80 -17.30 0.27
N PRO A 18 10.84 -16.23 -0.55
CA PRO A 18 9.83 -15.20 -0.48
C PRO A 18 8.52 -15.94 -0.63
N ARG A 19 7.75 -16.02 0.45
CA ARG A 19 6.45 -16.67 0.45
C ARG A 19 5.64 -15.91 -0.58
N PHE A 20 5.60 -16.41 -1.82
CA PHE A 20 4.77 -15.91 -2.90
C PHE A 20 3.34 -16.09 -2.42
N LYS A 21 2.87 -15.10 -1.66
CA LYS A 21 1.47 -15.00 -1.29
C LYS A 21 0.76 -14.72 -2.61
N PRO A 22 -0.20 -15.56 -3.02
CA PRO A 22 -1.08 -15.23 -4.14
C PRO A 22 -1.55 -13.79 -3.96
N SER A 23 -1.52 -13.00 -5.03
CA SER A 23 -2.02 -11.63 -4.98
C SER A 23 -3.46 -11.70 -4.47
N GLN A 24 -3.70 -11.18 -3.25
CA GLN A 24 -5.07 -11.17 -2.71
C GLN A 24 -6.00 -10.50 -3.73
N PRO A 25 -7.19 -11.05 -3.98
CA PRO A 25 -8.12 -10.47 -4.93
C PRO A 25 -8.41 -9.02 -4.54
N ILE A 26 -8.67 -8.18 -5.55
CA ILE A 26 -8.86 -6.75 -5.33
C ILE A 26 -9.98 -6.44 -4.34
N SER A 27 -11.02 -7.27 -4.32
CA SER A 27 -12.13 -7.17 -3.36
C SER A 27 -11.65 -7.24 -1.91
N ASP A 28 -10.75 -8.18 -1.57
CA ASP A 28 -10.18 -8.28 -0.22
C ASP A 28 -9.38 -7.03 0.15
N ARG A 29 -8.70 -6.44 -0.83
CA ARG A 29 -7.91 -5.22 -0.65
C ARG A 29 -8.82 -4.03 -0.38
N ILE A 30 -9.94 -3.93 -1.08
CA ILE A 30 -10.99 -2.93 -0.84
C ILE A 30 -11.56 -3.11 0.57
N VAL A 31 -11.95 -4.33 0.94
CA VAL A 31 -12.45 -4.64 2.29
C VAL A 31 -11.44 -4.22 3.35
N ARG A 32 -10.15 -4.49 3.16
CA ARG A 32 -9.08 -4.08 4.07
C ARG A 32 -8.83 -2.58 4.09
N ALA A 33 -9.06 -1.86 2.99
CA ALA A 33 -8.98 -0.40 2.95
C ALA A 33 -10.11 0.27 3.73
N LEU A 34 -11.29 -0.36 3.73
CA LEU A 34 -12.48 0.13 4.43
C LEU A 34 -12.48 -0.24 5.93
N ARG A 35 -12.15 -1.49 6.27
CA ARG A 35 -12.29 -2.05 7.62
C ARG A 35 -11.10 -1.78 8.53
N HIS A 36 -9.90 -1.71 8.00
CA HIS A 36 -8.74 -1.42 8.85
C HIS A 36 -8.74 0.05 9.29
N ARG A 37 -8.21 0.30 10.49
CA ARG A 37 -8.06 1.65 11.07
C ARG A 37 -6.92 2.42 10.40
N LEU A 38 -7.09 2.72 9.12
CA LEU A 38 -6.19 3.56 8.34
C LEU A 38 -6.61 5.02 8.49
N ARG A 39 -5.64 5.93 8.58
CA ARG A 39 -5.89 7.37 8.68
C ARG A 39 -4.91 8.16 7.82
N LEU A 40 -5.37 9.24 7.21
CA LEU A 40 -4.52 10.22 6.54
C LEU A 40 -3.94 11.16 7.60
N LEU A 41 -2.61 11.24 7.65
CA LEU A 41 -1.89 12.18 8.51
C LEU A 41 -1.69 13.52 7.81
N HIS A 42 -1.28 13.48 6.55
CA HIS A 42 -0.95 14.67 5.78
C HIS A 42 -1.10 14.42 4.28
N ARG A 43 -1.42 15.48 3.54
CA ARG A 43 -1.46 15.50 2.08
C ARG A 43 -0.62 16.67 1.58
N SER A 44 0.29 16.39 0.65
CA SER A 44 1.07 17.39 -0.06
C SER A 44 0.99 17.10 -1.57
N GLY A 45 0.16 17.88 -2.27
CA GLY A 45 -0.12 17.68 -3.70
C GLY A 45 -0.64 16.27 -4.00
N SER A 46 0.22 15.47 -4.65
CA SER A 46 -0.03 14.07 -5.02
C SER A 46 0.49 13.03 -4.04
N THR A 47 1.08 13.47 -2.92
CA THR A 47 1.68 12.61 -1.91
C THR A 47 0.80 12.59 -0.64
N PHE A 48 0.54 11.39 -0.13
CA PHE A 48 -0.35 11.14 1.00
C PHE A 48 0.39 10.31 2.05
N PHE A 49 0.37 10.77 3.29
CA PHE A 49 0.99 10.11 4.44
C PHE A 49 -0.07 9.36 5.21
N ILE A 50 0.00 8.03 5.24
CA ILE A 50 -1.06 7.16 5.74
C ILE A 50 -0.57 6.43 6.97
N LEU A 51 -1.26 6.59 8.10
CA LEU A 51 -1.10 5.74 9.26
C LEU A 51 -1.73 4.37 8.99
N GLY A 52 -0.89 3.34 9.02
CA GLY A 52 -1.30 1.95 8.89
C GLY A 52 -1.93 1.41 10.17
N ALA A 53 -2.69 0.31 10.04
CA ALA A 53 -3.36 -0.35 11.16
C ALA A 53 -2.42 -0.85 12.26
N THR A 54 -1.14 -1.03 11.95
CA THR A 54 -0.08 -1.46 12.89
C THR A 54 0.73 -0.27 13.46
N GLY A 55 0.31 0.97 13.19
CA GLY A 55 1.01 2.18 13.65
C GLY A 55 2.16 2.65 12.74
N ASN A 56 2.50 1.90 11.69
CA ASN A 56 3.52 2.34 10.72
C ASN A 56 2.96 3.40 9.77
N VAL A 57 3.78 4.37 9.38
CA VAL A 57 3.41 5.37 8.36
C VAL A 57 3.88 4.88 6.99
N TYR A 58 2.97 4.93 6.02
CA TYR A 58 3.24 4.61 4.63
C TYR A 58 2.95 5.83 3.74
N THR A 59 3.81 6.05 2.76
CA THR A 59 3.64 7.12 1.78
C THR A 59 3.00 6.54 0.53
N VAL A 60 1.92 7.16 0.07
CA VAL A 60 1.26 6.88 -1.20
C VAL A 60 1.50 8.06 -2.12
N THR A 61 1.99 7.80 -3.33
CA THR A 61 2.12 8.82 -4.37
C THR A 61 1.18 8.48 -5.51
N LEU A 62 0.20 9.36 -5.76
CA LEU A 62 -0.71 9.24 -6.89
C LEU A 62 -0.07 9.85 -8.14
N SER A 63 0.19 9.03 -9.13
CA SER A 63 0.69 9.43 -10.45
C SER A 63 0.05 8.55 -11.52
N SER A 64 0.51 8.65 -12.78
CA SER A 64 0.15 7.68 -13.82
C SER A 64 0.48 6.24 -13.42
N SER A 65 1.45 6.05 -12.53
CA SER A 65 1.78 4.77 -11.87
C SER A 65 1.77 4.95 -10.36
N PRO A 66 0.61 4.80 -9.69
CA PRO A 66 0.50 4.98 -8.25
C PRO A 66 1.42 4.00 -7.50
N SER A 67 2.10 4.52 -6.48
CA SER A 67 3.07 3.77 -5.68
C SER A 67 2.77 3.91 -4.19
N CYS A 68 3.24 2.93 -3.42
CA CYS A 68 3.13 2.94 -1.96
C CYS A 68 4.38 2.32 -1.34
N THR A 69 4.88 2.87 -0.23
CA THR A 69 6.04 2.35 0.52
C THR A 69 5.72 1.13 1.39
N CYS A 70 4.49 0.62 1.34
CA CYS A 70 4.09 -0.54 2.12
C CYS A 70 4.71 -1.84 1.59
N PRO A 71 4.85 -2.89 2.42
CA PRO A 71 5.46 -4.15 2.00
C PRO A 71 4.62 -4.94 0.96
N ASP A 72 3.39 -4.51 0.67
CA ASP A 72 2.56 -5.10 -0.37
C ASP A 72 2.98 -4.57 -1.75
N ARG A 73 3.65 -5.44 -2.52
CA ARG A 73 4.16 -5.12 -3.87
C ARG A 73 3.10 -5.11 -4.97
N THR A 74 1.85 -5.41 -4.63
CA THR A 74 0.76 -5.42 -5.63
C THR A 74 0.08 -4.06 -5.68
N THR A 75 -0.03 -3.51 -6.90
CA THR A 75 -0.72 -2.25 -7.15
C THR A 75 -2.10 -2.50 -7.78
N PRO A 76 -3.19 -1.93 -7.22
CA PRO A 76 -3.23 -1.10 -6.02
C PRO A 76 -3.20 -1.92 -4.72
N CYS A 77 -2.47 -1.43 -3.72
CA CYS A 77 -2.48 -1.97 -2.36
C CYS A 77 -3.64 -1.37 -1.55
N LYS A 78 -3.91 -1.88 -0.34
CA LYS A 78 -4.96 -1.34 0.53
C LYS A 78 -4.80 0.15 0.84
N HIS A 79 -3.58 0.68 0.90
CA HIS A 79 -3.33 2.09 1.21
C HIS A 79 -3.65 3.00 0.01
N ILE A 80 -3.35 2.55 -1.21
CA ILE A 80 -3.75 3.25 -2.44
C ILE A 80 -5.28 3.28 -2.53
N LEU A 81 -5.93 2.14 -2.28
CA LEU A 81 -7.39 2.05 -2.26
C LEU A 81 -8.00 2.92 -1.16
N PHE A 82 -7.39 2.98 0.02
CA PHE A 82 -7.82 3.89 1.10
C PHE A 82 -7.77 5.35 0.65
N VAL A 83 -6.71 5.77 -0.04
CA VAL A 83 -6.61 7.13 -0.57
C VAL A 83 -7.73 7.39 -1.60
N LEU A 84 -7.92 6.49 -2.56
CA LEU A 84 -8.94 6.69 -3.59
C LEU A 84 -10.35 6.75 -2.96
N ILE A 85 -10.70 5.79 -2.10
CA ILE A 85 -12.07 5.66 -1.58
C ILE A 85 -12.34 6.62 -0.43
N ARG A 86 -11.50 6.61 0.61
CA ARG A 86 -11.78 7.34 1.86
C ARG A 86 -11.22 8.75 1.87
N VAL A 87 -10.09 9.00 1.21
CA VAL A 87 -9.49 10.34 1.17
C VAL A 87 -10.09 11.19 0.04
N LEU A 88 -10.29 10.61 -1.14
CA LEU A 88 -10.75 11.32 -2.35
C LEU A 88 -12.20 11.00 -2.73
N GLY A 89 -12.90 10.14 -2.00
CA GLY A 89 -14.34 9.89 -2.22
C GLY A 89 -14.68 9.13 -3.52
N VAL A 90 -13.75 8.37 -4.08
CA VAL A 90 -14.02 7.55 -5.26
C VAL A 90 -14.98 6.41 -4.91
N SER A 91 -16.02 6.23 -5.74
CA SER A 91 -17.00 5.16 -5.58
C SER A 91 -16.37 3.76 -5.72
N LEU A 92 -16.88 2.80 -4.96
CA LEU A 92 -16.46 1.39 -5.02
C LEU A 92 -16.72 0.73 -6.38
N ASP A 93 -17.70 1.25 -7.12
CA ASP A 93 -18.06 0.77 -8.47
C ASP A 93 -17.20 1.40 -9.57
N ASP A 94 -16.37 2.39 -9.22
CA ASP A 94 -15.53 3.06 -10.21
C ASP A 94 -14.40 2.11 -10.69
N VAL A 95 -14.34 1.94 -12.01
CA VAL A 95 -13.35 1.11 -12.70
C VAL A 95 -11.92 1.54 -12.38
N CYS A 96 -11.69 2.81 -11.99
CA CYS A 96 -10.37 3.30 -11.67
C CYS A 96 -9.73 2.62 -10.46
N LEU A 97 -10.52 2.12 -9.51
CA LEU A 97 -10.01 1.33 -8.38
C LEU A 97 -9.33 0.05 -8.85
N ARG A 98 -9.76 -0.50 -9.99
CA ARG A 98 -9.24 -1.74 -10.57
C ARG A 98 -8.07 -1.50 -11.53
N ARG A 99 -7.89 -0.26 -11.98
CA ARG A 99 -6.82 0.10 -12.91
C ARG A 99 -5.49 0.23 -12.16
N ARG A 100 -4.43 -0.31 -12.75
CA ARG A 100 -3.06 -0.08 -12.26
C ARG A 100 -2.59 1.33 -12.54
N THR A 101 -3.07 1.94 -13.62
CA THR A 101 -2.65 3.27 -14.08
C THR A 101 -3.89 4.15 -14.34
N PRO A 102 -4.07 5.26 -13.62
CA PRO A 102 -5.13 6.21 -13.91
C PRO A 102 -4.80 6.98 -15.20
N ARG A 103 -5.84 7.36 -15.95
CA ARG A 103 -5.66 8.24 -17.11
C ARG A 103 -5.21 9.64 -16.65
N PRO A 104 -4.40 10.38 -17.43
CA PRO A 104 -3.90 11.70 -17.02
C PRO A 104 -5.00 12.70 -16.61
N CYS A 105 -6.08 12.79 -17.39
CA CYS A 105 -7.23 13.65 -17.05
C CYS A 105 -7.93 13.24 -15.76
N GLN A 106 -8.01 11.94 -15.49
CA GLN A 106 -8.59 11.40 -14.27
C GLN A 106 -7.68 11.67 -13.07
N LEU A 107 -6.37 11.52 -13.23
CA LEU A 107 -5.39 11.84 -12.20
C LEU A 107 -5.49 13.31 -11.78
N GLN A 108 -5.54 14.25 -12.73
CA GLN A 108 -5.70 15.67 -12.42
C GLN A 108 -6.98 15.95 -11.64
N ARG A 109 -8.10 15.31 -12.02
CA ARG A 109 -9.37 15.44 -11.30
C ARG A 109 -9.28 14.91 -9.86
N LEU A 110 -8.66 13.75 -9.67
CA LEU A 110 -8.42 13.16 -8.35
C LEU A 110 -7.54 14.07 -7.48
N LEU A 111 -6.47 14.64 -8.06
CA LEU A 111 -5.57 15.55 -7.35
C LEU A 111 -6.19 16.91 -7.03
N GLY A 112 -7.21 17.34 -7.78
CA GLY A 112 -8.01 18.53 -7.49
C GLY A 112 -9.13 18.30 -6.48
N THR A 113 -9.44 17.05 -6.14
CA THR A 113 -10.52 16.73 -5.20
C THR A 113 -10.10 17.09 -3.77
N PRO A 114 -10.94 17.77 -2.97
CA PRO A 114 -10.63 18.04 -1.57
C PRO A 114 -10.53 16.74 -0.76
N THR A 115 -9.76 16.78 0.32
CA THR A 115 -9.63 15.66 1.25
C THR A 115 -10.91 15.53 2.08
N LEU A 116 -11.50 14.33 2.14
CA LEU A 116 -12.62 14.08 3.04
C LEU A 116 -12.17 14.11 4.51
N PRO A 117 -12.86 14.87 5.38
CA PRO A 117 -12.43 15.08 6.76
C PRO A 117 -12.41 13.79 7.58
N GLU A 118 -13.33 12.86 7.34
CA GLU A 118 -13.43 11.58 8.06
C GLU A 118 -12.19 10.69 7.93
N ALA A 119 -11.40 10.87 6.87
CA ALA A 119 -10.19 10.12 6.66
C ALA A 119 -8.99 10.68 7.45
N VAL A 120 -9.06 11.94 7.89
CA VAL A 120 -7.95 12.63 8.55
C VAL A 120 -7.81 12.16 9.99
N ALA A 121 -6.58 11.98 10.46
CA ALA A 121 -6.33 11.70 11.86
C ALA A 121 -6.73 12.90 12.73
N GLY A 122 -7.57 12.65 13.74
CA GLY A 122 -8.11 13.71 14.61
C GLY A 122 -9.40 14.36 14.10
N ALA A 123 -10.05 13.81 13.06
CA ALA A 123 -11.42 14.19 12.72
C ALA A 123 -12.35 14.00 13.95
N PRO A 124 -13.27 14.95 14.21
CA PRO A 124 -14.16 14.95 15.37
C PRO A 124 -15.10 13.75 15.41
#